data_AF-A0A931ZXI4-F1
#
_entry.id   AF-A0A931ZXI4-F1
#
_cell.length_a   1.000
_cell.length_b   1.000
_cell.length_c   1.000
_cell.angle_alpha   90.00
_cell.angle_beta   90.00
_cell.angle_gamma   90.00
#
_symmetry.space_group_name_H-M   'P 1'
#
loop_
_entity.id
_entity.type
_entity.pdbx_description
1 polymer ?
#
loop_
_entity_poly.entity_id
_entity_poly.type
_entity_poly.pdbx_seq_one_letter_code
_entity_poly.pdbx_strand_id
1 'polypeptide(L)'
;MEEEQKQELTTETDNNETSQEEVSPLRYNIPTSPRRGGSKKFFWFVLVLLLAGAIIGGFVLIGGQQKEEEIAPTPTPTEQPSPTPTPETSPTPTKKVTPSPTEKLSPTPTKKPTKGLSVKVLNGSGVTGAAKEASDYLSGLGYEIAGTGNASTTDFENTTIDIKSAKESLLPQLKIDLQTKYTIGTTSATLSASESADAVVTVGKK
;
A
#
# COMPACT_ATOMS: atom_id res chain seq x y z
N MET A 1 -27.09 -48.33 -53.31
CA MET A 1 -26.98 -49.48 -54.22
C MET A 1 -25.65 -49.29 -54.91
N GLU A 2 -24.56 -49.73 -54.27
CA GLU A 2 -23.99 -51.10 -54.43
C GLU A 2 -23.59 -51.30 -55.89
N GLU A 3 -22.38 -51.68 -56.27
CA GLU A 3 -21.23 -52.39 -55.71
C GLU A 3 -20.11 -52.13 -56.76
N GLU A 4 -18.81 -52.40 -56.67
CA GLU A 4 -18.05 -53.46 -56.01
C GLU A 4 -16.56 -53.08 -56.15
N GLN A 5 -15.76 -53.42 -55.15
CA GLN A 5 -14.29 -53.41 -55.22
C GLN A 5 -13.78 -54.60 -56.02
N LYS A 6 -12.61 -54.47 -56.68
CA LYS A 6 -11.64 -55.58 -56.69
C LYS A 6 -10.19 -55.10 -56.72
N GLN A 7 -9.42 -55.61 -55.78
CA GLN A 7 -7.97 -55.47 -55.56
C GLN A 7 -7.17 -56.52 -56.33
N GLU A 8 -5.93 -56.20 -56.72
CA GLU A 8 -4.72 -57.06 -56.79
C GLU A 8 -3.52 -56.09 -56.63
N LEU A 9 -2.54 -56.15 -55.72
CA LEU A 9 -1.68 -57.17 -55.05
C LEU A 9 -0.30 -57.38 -55.75
N THR A 10 0.76 -56.96 -55.04
CA THR A 10 2.19 -57.40 -55.06
C THR A 10 3.07 -57.05 -56.30
N THR A 11 4.38 -56.77 -56.24
CA THR A 11 5.45 -57.15 -55.29
C THR A 11 6.72 -56.26 -55.46
N GLU A 12 7.61 -56.36 -54.47
CA GLU A 12 8.91 -55.71 -54.21
C GLU A 12 10.06 -55.99 -55.22
N THR A 13 11.25 -55.43 -54.86
CA THR A 13 12.65 -55.84 -55.17
C THR A 13 13.38 -54.85 -56.10
N ASP A 14 14.63 -54.41 -55.92
CA ASP A 14 15.62 -54.41 -54.84
C ASP A 14 16.84 -53.59 -55.34
N ASN A 15 17.60 -53.00 -54.42
CA ASN A 15 19.01 -52.58 -54.41
C ASN A 15 19.77 -52.12 -55.69
N ASN A 16 20.48 -50.97 -55.57
CA ASN A 16 21.93 -50.92 -55.85
C ASN A 16 22.61 -49.70 -55.16
N GLU A 17 23.65 -49.99 -54.40
CA GLU A 17 24.65 -49.10 -53.77
C GLU A 17 25.36 -48.18 -54.77
N THR A 18 25.86 -47.03 -54.28
CA THR A 18 27.30 -46.71 -54.32
C THR A 18 27.60 -45.51 -53.43
N SER A 19 28.43 -45.78 -52.43
CA SER A 19 29.00 -44.90 -51.41
C SER A 19 29.91 -43.81 -51.97
N GLN A 20 29.82 -42.59 -51.43
CA GLN A 20 31.00 -41.79 -51.06
C GLN A 20 30.68 -40.97 -49.80
N GLU A 21 31.39 -41.28 -48.71
CA GLU A 21 31.58 -40.38 -47.58
C GLU A 21 32.41 -39.17 -48.06
N GLU A 22 31.90 -37.95 -47.86
CA GLU A 22 32.77 -36.79 -47.69
C GLU A 22 32.25 -35.92 -46.53
N VAL A 23 33.17 -35.70 -45.61
CA VAL A 23 33.07 -35.15 -44.26
C VAL A 23 32.47 -33.73 -44.17
N SER A 24 31.48 -33.59 -43.29
CA SER A 24 30.81 -32.32 -42.91
C SER A 24 31.76 -31.31 -42.26
N PRO A 25 31.77 -30.02 -42.67
CA PRO A 25 32.18 -28.94 -41.78
C PRO A 25 31.00 -28.51 -40.89
N LEU A 26 31.21 -28.54 -39.57
CA LEU A 26 30.30 -27.98 -38.57
C LEU A 26 30.05 -26.50 -38.86
N ARG A 27 28.87 -26.15 -39.39
CA ARG A 27 28.42 -24.76 -39.45
C ARG A 27 27.99 -24.32 -38.06
N TYR A 28 28.84 -23.51 -37.41
CA TYR A 28 28.51 -22.83 -36.17
C TYR A 28 27.51 -21.70 -36.45
N ASN A 29 26.26 -21.85 -35.99
CA ASN A 29 25.28 -20.78 -35.99
C ASN A 29 25.75 -19.66 -35.05
N ILE A 30 26.15 -18.52 -35.60
CA ILE A 30 26.42 -17.31 -34.83
C ILE A 30 25.06 -16.72 -34.43
N PRO A 31 24.73 -16.59 -33.13
CA PRO A 31 23.57 -15.81 -32.72
C PRO A 31 23.82 -14.35 -33.07
N THR A 32 23.00 -13.79 -33.96
CA THR A 32 22.99 -12.36 -34.26
C THR A 32 22.64 -11.58 -32.99
N SER A 33 23.55 -10.73 -32.53
CA SER A 33 23.32 -9.82 -31.41
C SER A 33 22.17 -8.84 -31.75
N PRO A 34 21.27 -8.51 -30.81
CA PRO A 34 20.22 -7.55 -31.09
C PRO A 34 20.82 -6.15 -31.23
N ARG A 35 20.53 -5.49 -32.36
CA ARG A 35 20.79 -4.07 -32.57
C ARG A 35 20.11 -3.26 -31.46
N ARG A 36 20.90 -2.66 -30.57
CA ARG A 36 20.46 -1.70 -29.55
C ARG A 36 20.08 -0.38 -30.23
N GLY A 37 18.87 -0.34 -30.77
CA GLY A 37 18.23 0.88 -31.25
C GLY A 37 17.85 1.77 -30.07
N GLY A 38 18.77 2.64 -29.67
CA GLY A 38 18.50 3.68 -28.66
C GLY A 38 17.37 4.58 -29.13
N SER A 39 16.23 4.51 -28.47
CA SER A 39 15.10 5.38 -28.76
C SER A 39 15.48 6.82 -28.41
N LYS A 40 15.44 7.73 -29.41
CA LYS A 40 15.63 9.18 -29.20
C LYS A 40 14.70 9.74 -28.11
N LYS A 41 13.59 9.04 -27.84
CA LYS A 41 12.65 9.31 -26.74
C LYS A 41 13.20 8.97 -25.36
N PHE A 42 14.04 7.94 -25.21
CA PHE A 42 14.75 7.65 -23.95
C PHE A 42 15.83 8.69 -23.68
N PHE A 43 16.56 9.13 -24.71
CA PHE A 43 17.51 10.24 -24.57
C PHE A 43 16.81 11.54 -24.18
N TRP A 44 15.64 11.82 -24.75
CA TRP A 44 14.82 12.99 -24.37
C TRP A 44 14.24 12.86 -22.94
N PHE A 45 13.81 11.66 -22.54
CA PHE A 45 13.32 11.40 -21.17
C PHE A 45 14.43 11.61 -20.13
N VAL A 46 15.65 11.14 -20.39
CA VAL A 46 16.82 11.35 -19.51
C VAL A 46 17.25 12.81 -19.48
N LEU A 47 17.18 13.53 -20.60
CA LEU A 47 17.49 14.96 -20.66
C LEU A 47 16.50 15.81 -19.84
N VAL A 48 15.19 15.53 -19.94
CA VAL A 48 14.15 16.20 -19.15
C VAL A 48 14.30 15.89 -17.66
N LEU A 49 14.64 14.66 -17.30
CA LEU A 49 14.86 14.24 -15.91
C LEU A 49 16.10 14.92 -15.30
N LEU A 50 17.17 15.10 -16.07
CA LEU A 50 18.36 15.87 -15.65
C LEU A 50 18.06 17.37 -15.49
N LEU A 51 17.27 17.97 -16.37
CA LEU A 51 16.87 19.38 -16.24
C LEU A 51 15.97 19.61 -15.01
N ALA A 52 15.03 18.71 -14.74
CA ALA A 52 14.18 18.76 -13.55
C ALA A 52 14.99 18.53 -12.26
N GLY A 53 15.97 17.61 -12.28
CA GLY A 53 16.89 17.38 -11.17
C GLY A 53 17.77 18.60 -10.85
N ALA A 54 18.20 19.38 -11.86
CA ALA A 54 18.97 20.60 -11.65
C ALA A 54 18.15 21.75 -11.01
N ILE A 55 16.85 21.83 -11.28
CA ILE A 55 15.96 22.84 -10.67
C ILE A 55 15.72 22.51 -9.18
N ILE A 56 15.56 21.23 -8.84
CA ILE A 56 15.37 20.78 -7.45
C ILE A 56 16.70 20.81 -6.68
N GLY A 57 17.81 20.39 -7.30
CA GLY A 57 19.15 20.44 -6.70
C GLY A 57 19.68 21.86 -6.49
N GLY A 58 19.32 22.81 -7.36
CA GLY A 58 19.67 24.22 -7.20
C GLY A 58 18.98 24.90 -6.01
N PHE A 59 17.77 24.47 -5.66
CA PHE A 59 17.03 25.02 -4.52
C PHE A 59 17.54 24.52 -3.16
N VAL A 60 18.11 23.31 -3.10
CA VAL A 60 18.63 22.72 -1.86
C VAL A 60 20.05 23.22 -1.53
N LEU A 61 20.83 23.64 -2.52
CA LEU A 61 22.20 24.15 -2.31
C LEU A 61 22.29 25.67 -2.06
N ILE A 62 21.20 26.43 -2.18
CA ILE A 62 21.14 27.89 -1.91
C ILE A 62 20.24 28.21 -0.70
N GLY A 63 19.85 27.21 0.09
CA GLY A 63 19.04 27.39 1.31
C GLY A 63 19.83 27.48 2.62
N GLY A 64 21.16 27.41 2.58
CA GLY A 64 22.01 27.35 3.77
C GLY A 64 22.67 28.68 4.11
N GLN A 65 21.94 29.62 4.71
CA GLN A 65 22.51 30.71 5.52
C GLN A 65 21.40 31.34 6.37
N GLN A 66 21.24 30.87 7.61
CA GLN A 66 20.88 31.76 8.72
C GLN A 66 21.95 31.62 9.78
N LYS A 67 22.98 32.44 9.59
CA LYS A 67 23.97 32.82 10.59
C LYS A 67 23.37 34.01 11.32
N GLU A 68 23.01 33.82 12.58
CA GLU A 68 22.68 34.94 13.47
C GLU A 68 23.52 34.81 14.75
N GLU A 69 24.10 35.94 15.10
CA GLU A 69 25.28 36.11 15.92
C GLU A 69 25.03 35.86 17.41
N GLU A 70 26.06 35.28 18.01
CA GLU A 70 26.33 35.20 19.44
C GLU A 70 26.54 36.61 20.01
N ILE A 71 25.75 36.99 21.02
CA ILE A 71 26.10 38.06 21.95
C ILE A 71 25.92 37.54 23.37
N ALA A 72 27.03 37.32 24.05
CA ALA A 72 27.07 36.96 25.46
C ALA A 72 27.00 38.22 26.34
N PRO A 73 26.03 38.32 27.27
CA PRO A 73 26.15 39.22 28.41
C PRO A 73 26.64 38.46 29.67
N THR A 74 27.62 39.09 30.32
CA THR A 74 28.25 38.78 31.61
C THR A 74 27.27 38.42 32.73
N PRO A 75 27.57 37.43 33.61
CA PRO A 75 26.72 37.12 34.75
C PRO A 75 26.81 38.22 35.83
N THR A 76 25.65 38.78 36.17
CA THR A 76 25.47 39.66 37.35
C THR A 76 24.94 38.80 38.51
N PRO A 77 25.57 38.80 39.70
CA PRO A 77 25.05 38.06 40.84
C PRO A 77 24.06 38.94 41.62
N THR A 78 22.77 38.58 41.67
CA THR A 78 21.85 39.26 42.61
C THR A 78 20.68 38.36 43.04
N GLU A 79 20.77 38.00 44.32
CA GLU A 79 19.74 37.70 45.33
C GLU A 79 18.65 36.65 45.06
N GLN A 80 18.76 35.59 45.86
CA GLN A 80 17.81 34.52 46.10
C GLN A 80 16.54 35.05 46.79
N PRO A 81 15.35 34.99 46.17
CA PRO A 81 14.11 35.19 46.89
C PRO A 81 13.79 33.96 47.75
N SER A 82 13.47 34.23 49.02
CA SER A 82 12.97 33.28 50.01
C SER A 82 11.68 32.60 49.51
N PRO A 83 11.52 31.26 49.67
CA PRO A 83 10.28 30.60 49.31
C PRO A 83 9.14 31.05 50.24
N THR A 84 8.13 31.67 49.65
CA THR A 84 6.84 31.94 50.29
C THR A 84 6.11 30.61 50.46
N PRO A 85 5.54 30.29 51.65
CA PRO A 85 4.80 29.05 51.82
C PRO A 85 3.52 29.06 51.00
N THR A 86 3.46 28.21 49.98
CA THR A 86 2.25 27.92 49.22
C THR A 86 1.23 27.22 50.13
N PRO A 87 -0.03 27.69 50.21
CA PRO A 87 -1.04 27.00 51.00
C PRO A 87 -1.33 25.62 50.41
N GLU A 88 -1.31 24.59 51.26
CA GLU A 88 -1.76 23.24 50.94
C GLU A 88 -3.21 23.25 50.45
N THR A 89 -3.41 23.00 49.16
CA THR A 89 -4.71 22.63 48.64
C THR A 89 -5.03 21.21 49.12
N SER A 90 -5.92 21.16 50.11
CA SER A 90 -6.61 19.96 50.56
C SER A 90 -7.09 19.12 49.37
N PRO A 91 -6.78 17.80 49.29
CA PRO A 91 -7.28 16.96 48.22
C PRO A 91 -8.79 16.81 48.36
N THR A 92 -9.51 17.40 47.42
CA THR A 92 -10.93 17.11 47.20
C THR A 92 -11.05 15.61 46.94
N PRO A 93 -11.98 14.88 47.58
CA PRO A 93 -12.10 13.44 47.37
C PRO A 93 -12.46 13.16 45.91
N THR A 94 -11.46 12.75 45.13
CA THR A 94 -11.64 12.11 43.83
C THR A 94 -12.57 10.92 44.05
N LYS A 95 -13.82 11.06 43.60
CA LYS A 95 -14.72 9.92 43.42
C LYS A 95 -13.96 8.90 42.60
N LYS A 96 -13.59 7.79 43.25
CA LYS A 96 -13.07 6.58 42.63
C LYS A 96 -14.09 6.18 41.57
N VAL A 97 -13.79 6.50 40.31
CA VAL A 97 -14.51 5.98 39.17
C VAL A 97 -14.19 4.50 39.17
N THR A 98 -15.07 3.72 39.79
CA THR A 98 -15.10 2.27 39.64
C THR A 98 -15.10 2.00 38.14
N PRO A 99 -14.17 1.20 37.59
CA PRO A 99 -14.24 0.83 36.19
C PRO A 99 -15.59 0.14 35.98
N SER A 100 -16.47 0.82 35.22
CA SER A 100 -17.68 0.21 34.69
C SER A 100 -17.25 -1.05 33.96
N PRO A 101 -17.95 -2.19 34.12
CA PRO A 101 -17.58 -3.42 33.45
C PRO A 101 -17.49 -3.13 31.95
N THR A 102 -16.32 -3.36 31.38
CA THR A 102 -16.12 -3.50 29.94
C THR A 102 -17.15 -4.52 29.47
N GLU A 103 -18.22 -4.06 28.83
CA GLU A 103 -19.18 -4.95 28.20
C GLU A 103 -18.40 -5.77 27.18
N LYS A 104 -18.13 -7.02 27.56
CA LYS A 104 -17.64 -8.03 26.64
C LYS A 104 -18.77 -8.25 25.66
N LEU A 105 -18.75 -7.50 24.56
CA LEU A 105 -19.64 -7.71 23.43
C LEU A 105 -19.44 -9.16 22.99
N SER A 106 -20.37 -10.00 23.42
CA SER A 106 -20.49 -11.35 22.89
C SER A 106 -20.82 -11.19 21.41
N PRO A 107 -20.02 -11.74 20.48
CA PRO A 107 -20.34 -11.67 19.06
C PRO A 107 -21.62 -12.47 18.87
N THR A 108 -22.75 -11.76 18.83
CA THR A 108 -23.99 -12.29 18.28
C THR A 108 -23.68 -12.62 16.82
N PRO A 109 -24.04 -13.80 16.29
CA PRO A 109 -23.70 -14.19 14.93
C PRO A 109 -24.15 -13.08 13.98
N THR A 110 -23.14 -12.40 13.45
CA THR A 110 -23.29 -11.21 12.64
C THR A 110 -24.06 -11.60 11.39
N LYS A 111 -25.31 -11.15 11.32
CA LYS A 111 -26.06 -11.03 10.06
C LYS A 111 -25.11 -10.36 9.05
N LYS A 112 -24.72 -11.04 7.98
CA LYS A 112 -23.82 -10.55 6.92
C LYS A 112 -24.00 -9.02 6.70
N PRO A 113 -23.12 -8.16 7.24
CA PRO A 113 -23.18 -6.73 6.99
C PRO A 113 -22.32 -6.46 5.75
N THR A 114 -22.65 -5.62 4.79
CA THR A 114 -23.60 -4.51 4.73
C THR A 114 -23.89 -4.31 3.24
N LYS A 115 -25.12 -4.58 2.79
CA LYS A 115 -25.52 -4.08 1.48
C LYS A 115 -25.49 -2.54 1.56
N GLY A 116 -24.53 -1.92 0.88
CA GLY A 116 -24.48 -0.46 0.71
C GLY A 116 -23.47 0.32 1.55
N LEU A 117 -22.35 -0.27 1.96
CA LEU A 117 -21.17 0.49 2.37
C LEU A 117 -20.04 0.33 1.35
N SER A 118 -19.72 1.42 0.66
CA SER A 118 -18.59 1.51 -0.26
C SER A 118 -17.31 1.94 0.47
N VAL A 119 -16.23 1.18 0.29
CA VAL A 119 -14.97 1.36 1.03
C VAL A 119 -13.82 1.61 0.06
N LYS A 120 -13.10 2.71 0.27
CA LYS A 120 -11.80 2.96 -0.35
C LYS A 120 -10.70 2.48 0.58
N VAL A 121 -9.75 1.71 0.07
CA VAL A 121 -8.68 1.12 0.87
C VAL A 121 -7.35 1.76 0.49
N LEU A 122 -6.66 2.35 1.47
CA LEU A 122 -5.38 3.00 1.29
C LEU A 122 -4.27 2.22 1.99
N ASN A 123 -3.11 2.14 1.36
CA ASN A 123 -1.92 1.57 1.97
C ASN A 123 -1.16 2.66 2.75
N GLY A 124 -1.23 2.61 4.07
CA GLY A 124 -0.46 3.46 4.97
C GLY A 124 0.70 2.72 5.66
N SER A 125 0.93 1.46 5.33
CA SER A 125 1.91 0.61 6.05
C SER A 125 3.31 0.61 5.43
N GLY A 126 3.41 1.01 4.16
CA GLY A 126 4.63 0.86 3.35
C GLY A 126 4.87 -0.57 2.85
N VAL A 127 4.04 -1.53 3.22
CA VAL A 127 4.13 -2.93 2.76
C VAL A 127 3.47 -3.05 1.38
N THR A 128 4.21 -3.58 0.40
CA THR A 128 3.67 -3.79 -0.95
C THR A 128 2.47 -4.73 -0.91
N GLY A 129 1.37 -4.32 -1.53
CA GLY A 129 0.15 -5.14 -1.63
C GLY A 129 -0.79 -5.07 -0.42
N ALA A 130 -0.46 -4.33 0.65
CA ALA A 130 -1.29 -4.28 1.85
C ALA A 130 -2.72 -3.78 1.60
N ALA A 131 -2.91 -2.74 0.77
CA ALA A 131 -4.24 -2.28 0.39
C ALA A 131 -5.04 -3.33 -0.39
N LYS A 132 -4.37 -4.11 -1.26
CA LYS A 132 -5.02 -5.19 -2.00
C LYS A 132 -5.44 -6.32 -1.06
N GLU A 133 -4.59 -6.71 -0.12
CA GLU A 133 -4.92 -7.74 0.86
C GLU A 133 -6.13 -7.33 1.71
N ALA A 134 -6.19 -6.06 2.14
CA ALA A 134 -7.32 -5.52 2.87
C ALA A 134 -8.59 -5.40 2.02
N SER A 135 -8.48 -4.99 0.75
CA SER A 135 -9.64 -4.94 -0.14
C SER A 135 -10.19 -6.34 -0.43
N ASP A 136 -9.33 -7.33 -0.66
CA ASP A 136 -9.75 -8.71 -0.90
C ASP A 136 -10.49 -9.24 0.34
N TYR A 137 -9.94 -9.00 1.53
CA TYR A 137 -10.57 -9.38 2.80
C TYR A 137 -11.95 -8.75 2.99
N LEU A 138 -12.06 -7.43 2.85
CA LEU A 138 -13.32 -6.70 2.98
C LEU A 138 -14.34 -7.12 1.91
N SER A 139 -13.90 -7.35 0.67
CA SER A 139 -14.79 -7.85 -0.40
C SER A 139 -15.34 -9.24 -0.09
N GLY A 140 -14.54 -10.12 0.53
CA GLY A 140 -14.97 -11.44 0.99
C GLY A 140 -16.05 -11.40 2.07
N LEU A 141 -16.04 -10.34 2.90
CA LEU A 141 -17.09 -10.08 3.90
C LEU A 141 -18.37 -9.48 3.27
N GLY A 142 -18.26 -8.93 2.06
CA GLY A 142 -19.37 -8.38 1.30
C GLY A 142 -19.44 -6.86 1.25
N TYR A 143 -18.37 -6.16 1.63
CA TYR A 143 -18.23 -4.72 1.41
C TYR A 143 -18.00 -4.41 -0.08
N GLU A 144 -18.50 -3.27 -0.55
CA GLU A 144 -18.23 -2.79 -1.91
C GLU A 144 -16.89 -2.06 -1.91
N ILE A 145 -15.93 -2.48 -2.73
CA ILE A 145 -14.63 -1.80 -2.81
C ILE A 145 -14.70 -0.69 -3.87
N ALA A 146 -14.73 0.56 -3.41
CA ALA A 146 -14.73 1.74 -4.28
C ALA A 146 -13.37 1.99 -4.94
N GLY A 147 -12.29 1.47 -4.37
CA GLY A 147 -10.96 1.53 -4.95
C GLY A 147 -9.86 1.21 -3.96
N THR A 148 -8.65 1.05 -4.49
CA THR A 148 -7.41 0.86 -3.70
C THR A 148 -6.38 1.91 -4.08
N GLY A 149 -5.55 2.34 -3.14
CA GLY A 149 -4.46 3.27 -3.42
C GLY A 149 -3.40 3.30 -2.32
N ASN A 150 -2.49 4.26 -2.41
CA ASN A 150 -1.55 4.57 -1.35
C ASN A 150 -2.11 5.73 -0.51
N ALA A 151 -1.85 5.71 0.79
CA ALA A 151 -2.05 6.89 1.62
C ALA A 151 -0.98 7.94 1.33
N SER A 152 -1.18 9.17 1.81
CA SER A 152 -0.22 10.26 1.65
C SER A 152 1.12 9.98 2.37
N THR A 153 1.09 9.16 3.42
CA THR A 153 2.26 8.71 4.18
C THR A 153 2.17 7.21 4.47
N THR A 154 3.29 6.60 4.87
CA THR A 154 3.41 5.16 5.11
C THR A 154 3.85 4.80 6.54
N ASP A 155 3.57 5.69 7.48
CA ASP A 155 3.95 5.61 8.90
C ASP A 155 2.79 5.14 9.80
N PHE A 156 1.71 4.62 9.22
CA PHE A 156 0.58 4.11 9.98
C PHE A 156 0.97 2.80 10.67
N GLU A 157 1.13 2.82 11.98
CA GLU A 157 1.34 1.62 12.79
C GLU A 157 0.07 0.78 12.87
N ASN A 158 -1.08 1.43 13.08
CA ASN A 158 -2.38 0.78 13.16
C ASN A 158 -3.28 1.15 11.99
N THR A 159 -4.22 0.27 11.64
CA THR A 159 -5.23 0.53 10.62
C THR A 159 -6.25 1.55 11.13
N THR A 160 -6.52 2.59 10.35
CA THR A 160 -7.51 3.62 10.69
C THR A 160 -8.76 3.48 9.83
N ILE A 161 -9.88 3.98 10.36
CA ILE A 161 -11.18 3.94 9.68
C ILE A 161 -11.80 5.33 9.77
N ASP A 162 -12.00 5.98 8.63
CA ASP A 162 -12.77 7.21 8.53
C ASP A 162 -14.04 6.92 7.74
N ILE A 163 -15.21 7.15 8.35
CA ILE A 163 -16.51 6.91 7.72
C ILE A 163 -17.29 8.22 7.62
N LYS A 164 -18.19 8.32 6.65
CA LYS A 164 -19.15 9.43 6.60
C LYS A 164 -20.05 9.37 7.83
N SER A 165 -20.37 10.53 8.40
CA SER A 165 -21.31 10.65 9.53
C SER A 165 -22.67 10.00 9.23
N ALA A 166 -23.17 10.15 7.99
CA ALA A 166 -24.41 9.51 7.54
C ALA A 166 -24.40 7.96 7.58
N LYS A 167 -23.22 7.34 7.71
CA LYS A 167 -22.99 5.89 7.74
C LYS A 167 -22.38 5.42 9.07
N GLU A 168 -22.27 6.30 10.06
CA GLU A 168 -21.61 6.05 11.35
C GLU A 168 -22.17 4.81 12.08
N SER A 169 -23.45 4.50 11.93
CA SER A 169 -24.07 3.29 12.52
C SER A 169 -23.44 1.98 12.05
N LEU A 170 -22.69 1.99 10.93
CA LEU A 170 -21.97 0.83 10.40
C LEU A 170 -20.52 0.75 10.89
N LEU A 171 -19.99 1.80 11.53
CA LEU A 171 -18.61 1.85 12.03
C LEU A 171 -18.28 0.74 13.05
N PRO A 172 -19.14 0.40 14.04
CA PRO A 172 -18.83 -0.66 14.99
C PRO A 172 -18.62 -2.01 14.29
N GLN A 173 -19.42 -2.28 13.26
CA GLN A 173 -19.34 -3.52 12.51
C GLN A 173 -18.08 -3.59 11.64
N LEU A 174 -17.78 -2.53 10.89
CA LEU A 174 -16.55 -2.44 10.10
C LEU A 174 -15.29 -2.58 10.97
N LYS A 175 -15.32 -2.00 12.18
CA LYS A 175 -14.26 -2.16 13.17
C LYS A 175 -14.10 -3.61 13.62
N ILE A 176 -15.17 -4.30 14.00
CA ILE A 176 -15.12 -5.72 14.41
C ILE A 176 -14.55 -6.60 13.30
N ASP A 177 -15.03 -6.38 12.07
CA ASP A 177 -14.60 -7.14 10.90
C ASP A 177 -13.10 -6.95 10.62
N LEU A 178 -12.60 -5.70 10.64
CA LEU A 178 -11.18 -5.43 10.44
C LEU A 178 -10.31 -5.87 11.62
N GLN A 179 -10.79 -5.79 12.86
CA GLN A 179 -10.08 -6.26 14.06
C GLN A 179 -9.70 -7.74 14.01
N THR A 180 -10.41 -8.54 13.21
CA THR A 180 -10.10 -9.96 13.03
C THR A 180 -8.73 -10.18 12.37
N LYS A 181 -8.24 -9.21 11.58
CA LYS A 181 -7.02 -9.37 10.78
C LYS A 181 -6.01 -8.21 10.92
N TYR A 182 -6.43 -7.08 11.48
CA TYR A 182 -5.62 -5.86 11.58
C TYR A 182 -5.71 -5.26 12.98
N THR A 183 -4.61 -4.69 13.46
CA THR A 183 -4.65 -3.84 14.66
C THR A 183 -5.34 -2.51 14.33
N ILE A 184 -6.45 -2.22 15.00
CA ILE A 184 -7.24 -0.99 14.76
C ILE A 184 -6.78 0.14 15.67
N GLY A 185 -6.45 1.28 15.06
CA GLY A 185 -6.12 2.53 15.72
C GLY A 185 -7.31 3.47 15.74
N THR A 186 -7.10 4.70 15.28
CA THR A 186 -8.11 5.75 15.26
C THR A 186 -9.26 5.39 14.33
N THR A 187 -10.48 5.60 14.82
CA THR A 187 -11.71 5.51 14.04
C THR A 187 -12.48 6.82 14.16
N SER A 188 -12.96 7.39 13.05
CA SER A 188 -13.72 8.64 13.05
C SER A 188 -14.94 8.55 12.12
N ALA A 189 -15.97 9.37 12.39
CA ALA A 189 -17.15 9.54 11.54
C ALA A 189 -17.15 10.91 10.83
N THR A 190 -15.97 11.43 10.54
CA THR A 190 -15.76 12.81 10.05
C THR A 190 -15.35 12.87 8.58
N LEU A 191 -15.48 11.77 7.83
CA LEU A 191 -15.12 11.73 6.41
C LEU A 191 -15.97 12.73 5.61
N SER A 192 -15.29 13.49 4.73
CA SER A 192 -15.94 14.49 3.89
C SER A 192 -17.07 13.90 3.05
N ALA A 193 -18.18 14.63 2.95
CA ALA A 193 -19.29 14.26 2.06
C ALA A 193 -18.89 14.25 0.57
N SER A 194 -17.81 14.97 0.20
CA SER A 194 -17.28 14.99 -1.16
C SER A 194 -16.47 13.74 -1.54
N GLU A 195 -16.08 12.90 -0.56
CA GLU A 195 -15.41 11.64 -0.87
C GLU A 195 -16.38 10.71 -1.61
N SER A 196 -15.92 10.04 -2.67
CA SER A 196 -16.77 9.17 -3.47
C SER A 196 -17.18 7.89 -2.74
N ALA A 197 -16.33 7.39 -1.84
CA ALA A 197 -16.61 6.24 -0.98
C ALA A 197 -17.37 6.65 0.28
N ASP A 198 -18.06 5.71 0.92
CA ASP A 198 -18.70 5.90 2.23
C ASP A 198 -17.72 5.83 3.39
N ALA A 199 -16.63 5.05 3.22
CA ALA A 199 -15.56 4.92 4.18
C ALA A 199 -14.19 4.87 3.49
N VAL A 200 -13.17 5.34 4.21
CA VAL A 200 -11.75 5.20 3.87
C VAL A 200 -11.10 4.37 4.98
N VAL A 201 -10.47 3.27 4.58
CA VAL A 201 -9.68 2.41 5.47
C VAL A 201 -8.22 2.56 5.10
N THR A 202 -7.39 3.07 6.01
CA THR A 202 -5.95 3.20 5.80
C THR A 202 -5.23 2.10 6.55
N VAL A 203 -4.63 1.16 5.81
CA VAL A 203 -4.00 -0.04 6.34
C VAL A 203 -2.65 0.29 6.98
N GLY A 204 -2.47 -0.07 8.25
CA GLY A 204 -1.22 0.10 8.99
C GLY A 204 -0.32 -1.15 9.00
N LYS A 205 0.83 -1.05 9.66
CA LYS A 205 1.84 -2.11 9.84
C LYS A 205 1.38 -3.18 10.84
N LYS A 206 0.31 -3.92 10.48
CA LYS A 206 -0.26 -5.12 11.14
C LYS A 206 -0.03 -5.28 12.65
#